data_AF-A0A367YNP3-F1
#
_entry.id   AF-A0A367YNP3-F1
#
_cell.length_a   1.000
_cell.length_b   1.000
_cell.length_c   1.000
_cell.angle_alpha   90.00
_cell.angle_beta   90.00
_cell.angle_gamma   90.00
#
_symmetry.space_group_name_H-M   'P 1'
#
loop_
_entity.id
_entity.type
_entity.pdbx_description
1 polymer ?
#
loop_
_entity_poly.entity_id
_entity_poly.type
_entity_poly.pdbx_seq_one_letter_code
_entity_poly.pdbx_strand_id
1 'polypeptide(L)'
;MLIPKEDRKKIHQYLFQEGVVVAKKDFNQPKHDEIDTRNLYVIKALQSLTSKGYVKTQFSWQYYYYTLTDEGVEFLRTELNIPEGILPLTRLKNAPAERPRPSRGGPRRGGYRGRARD
;
A
#
# COMPACT_ATOMS: atom_id res chain seq x y z
N MET A 1 -0.62 -15.46 -16.51
CA MET A 1 -2.09 -15.46 -16.76
C MET A 1 -2.39 -14.52 -17.91
N LEU A 2 -3.30 -14.92 -18.81
CA LEU A 2 -3.82 -14.01 -19.85
C LEU A 2 -4.78 -13.02 -19.20
N ILE A 3 -4.45 -11.74 -19.26
CA ILE A 3 -5.24 -10.61 -18.73
C ILE A 3 -5.37 -9.61 -19.89
N PRO A 4 -6.56 -9.03 -20.14
CA PRO A 4 -6.72 -7.97 -21.12
C PRO A 4 -5.71 -6.84 -20.90
N LYS A 5 -5.17 -6.27 -21.98
CA LYS A 5 -4.15 -5.21 -21.89
C LYS A 5 -4.68 -3.98 -21.15
N GLU A 6 -5.95 -3.64 -21.34
CA GLU A 6 -6.61 -2.51 -20.70
C GLU A 6 -6.67 -2.68 -19.17
N ASP A 7 -7.15 -3.82 -18.69
CA ASP A 7 -7.24 -4.11 -17.26
C ASP A 7 -5.86 -4.18 -16.60
N ARG A 8 -4.87 -4.75 -17.29
CA ARG A 8 -3.48 -4.75 -16.80
C ARG A 8 -2.95 -3.33 -16.66
N LYS A 9 -3.20 -2.47 -17.65
CA LYS A 9 -2.77 -1.06 -17.60
C LYS A 9 -3.45 -0.31 -16.45
N LYS A 10 -4.75 -0.55 -16.20
CA LYS A 10 -5.48 0.02 -15.04
C LYS A 10 -4.83 -0.38 -13.71
N ILE A 11 -4.50 -1.67 -13.53
CA ILE A 11 -3.84 -2.17 -12.31
C ILE A 11 -2.49 -1.49 -12.11
N HIS A 12 -1.69 -1.39 -13.18
CA HIS A 12 -0.36 -0.77 -13.12
C HIS A 12 -0.45 0.75 -12.85
N GLN A 13 -1.41 1.44 -13.45
CA GLN A 13 -1.66 2.86 -13.20
C GLN A 13 -2.06 3.12 -11.74
N TYR A 14 -2.99 2.33 -11.21
CA TYR A 14 -3.42 2.44 -9.81
C TYR A 14 -2.25 2.17 -8.85
N LEU A 15 -1.49 1.10 -9.09
CA LEU A 15 -0.31 0.74 -8.31
C LEU A 15 0.76 1.85 -8.34
N PHE A 16 0.94 2.54 -9.46
CA PHE A 16 1.89 3.65 -9.58
C PHE A 16 1.40 4.92 -8.87
N GLN A 17 0.10 5.20 -8.89
CA GLN A 17 -0.47 6.37 -8.21
C GLN A 17 -0.40 6.23 -6.69
N GLU A 18 -0.93 5.13 -6.15
CA GLU A 18 -1.01 4.91 -4.70
C GLU A 18 0.27 4.34 -4.11
N GLY A 19 1.02 3.52 -4.86
CA GLY A 19 2.22 2.82 -4.37
C GLY A 19 1.94 1.59 -3.49
N VAL A 20 0.66 1.33 -3.17
CA VAL A 20 0.19 0.19 -2.38
C VAL A 20 -1.12 -0.33 -2.94
N VAL A 21 -1.36 -1.65 -2.82
CA VAL A 21 -2.63 -2.28 -3.18
C VAL A 21 -2.97 -3.34 -2.15
N VAL A 22 -4.24 -3.43 -1.77
CA VAL A 22 -4.74 -4.49 -0.89
C VAL A 22 -5.77 -5.29 -1.63
N ALA A 23 -5.61 -6.62 -1.70
CA ALA A 23 -6.58 -7.50 -2.34
C ALA A 23 -7.00 -8.63 -1.40
N LYS A 24 -8.31 -8.79 -1.20
CA LYS A 24 -8.85 -9.95 -0.49
C LYS A 24 -8.55 -11.23 -1.28
N LYS A 25 -8.24 -12.34 -0.62
CA LYS A 25 -8.08 -13.67 -1.23
C LYS A 25 -9.44 -14.27 -1.58
N ASP A 26 -10.15 -13.62 -2.50
CA ASP A 26 -11.38 -14.10 -3.11
C ASP A 26 -11.26 -14.03 -4.64
N PHE A 27 -11.10 -15.17 -5.28
CA PHE A 27 -10.87 -15.26 -6.72
C PHE A 27 -12.16 -15.10 -7.54
N ASN A 28 -13.33 -15.24 -6.91
CA ASN A 28 -14.62 -15.20 -7.59
C ASN A 28 -15.27 -13.82 -7.50
N GLN A 29 -14.72 -12.93 -6.68
CA GLN A 29 -15.19 -11.55 -6.58
C GLN A 29 -15.12 -10.86 -7.96
N PRO A 30 -16.27 -10.45 -8.52
CA PRO A 30 -16.36 -9.96 -9.89
C PRO A 30 -15.66 -8.61 -10.07
N LYS A 31 -15.58 -7.80 -9.02
CA LYS A 31 -15.00 -6.47 -9.03
C LYS A 31 -14.21 -6.21 -7.75
N HIS A 32 -12.99 -5.72 -7.90
CA HIS A 32 -12.15 -5.27 -6.80
C HIS A 32 -12.67 -3.94 -6.22
N ASP A 33 -12.42 -3.67 -4.94
CA ASP A 33 -13.04 -2.55 -4.22
C ASP A 33 -12.54 -1.18 -4.72
N GLU A 34 -11.24 -1.07 -5.00
CA GLU A 34 -10.59 0.18 -5.41
C GLU A 34 -10.38 0.30 -6.93
N ILE A 35 -10.28 -0.84 -7.62
CA ILE A 35 -9.94 -0.93 -9.04
C ILE A 35 -11.14 -1.54 -9.77
N ASP A 36 -11.61 -0.89 -10.83
CA ASP A 36 -12.68 -1.39 -11.70
C ASP A 36 -12.20 -2.55 -12.60
N THR A 37 -11.73 -3.62 -11.98
CA THR A 37 -11.24 -4.87 -12.61
C THR A 37 -11.60 -6.07 -11.73
N ARG A 38 -11.50 -7.28 -12.30
CA ARG A 38 -11.74 -8.53 -11.55
C ARG A 38 -10.65 -8.76 -10.52
N ASN A 39 -11.02 -9.17 -9.30
CA ASN A 39 -10.05 -9.36 -8.22
C ASN A 39 -8.99 -10.42 -8.55
N LEU A 40 -9.39 -11.47 -9.29
CA LEU A 40 -8.46 -12.48 -9.81
C LEU A 40 -7.36 -11.87 -10.71
N TYR A 41 -7.68 -10.88 -11.54
CA TYR A 41 -6.69 -10.20 -12.38
C TYR A 41 -5.70 -9.42 -11.54
N VAL A 42 -6.17 -8.71 -10.51
CA VAL A 42 -5.32 -7.99 -9.56
C VAL A 42 -4.34 -8.94 -8.88
N ILE A 43 -4.84 -10.02 -8.27
CA ILE A 43 -3.99 -10.98 -7.54
C ILE A 43 -2.95 -11.62 -8.49
N LYS A 44 -3.35 -12.01 -9.71
CA LYS A 44 -2.45 -12.69 -10.65
C LYS A 44 -1.48 -11.74 -11.36
N ALA A 45 -1.87 -10.50 -11.60
CA ALA A 45 -0.96 -9.47 -12.10
C ALA A 45 0.10 -9.14 -11.04
N LEU A 46 -0.32 -8.93 -9.79
CA LEU A 46 0.60 -8.62 -8.70
C LEU A 46 1.49 -9.82 -8.36
N GLN A 47 0.97 -11.06 -8.42
CA GLN A 47 1.80 -12.27 -8.30
C GLN A 47 2.94 -12.31 -9.34
N SER A 48 2.67 -11.88 -10.57
CA SER A 48 3.68 -11.78 -11.64
C SER A 48 4.71 -10.68 -11.38
N LEU A 49 4.33 -9.57 -10.75
CA LEU A 49 5.26 -8.50 -10.40
C LEU A 49 6.12 -8.89 -9.19
N THR A 50 5.55 -9.63 -8.25
CA THR A 50 6.24 -10.07 -7.04
C THR A 50 7.31 -11.11 -7.34
N SER A 51 7.06 -12.02 -8.29
CA SER A 51 8.07 -12.98 -8.73
C SER A 51 9.27 -12.33 -9.41
N LYS A 52 9.13 -11.09 -9.89
CA LYS A 52 10.19 -10.30 -10.53
C LYS A 52 10.90 -9.34 -9.58
N GLY A 53 10.46 -9.23 -8.32
CA GLY A 53 11.05 -8.32 -7.33
C GLY A 53 10.49 -6.89 -7.32
N TYR A 54 9.59 -6.54 -8.23
CA TYR A 54 9.03 -5.17 -8.34
C TYR A 54 8.03 -4.80 -7.23
N VAL A 55 7.45 -5.81 -6.57
CA VAL A 55 6.45 -5.61 -5.53
C VAL A 55 6.74 -6.59 -4.39
N LYS A 56 6.66 -6.11 -3.15
CA LYS A 56 6.69 -6.96 -1.97
C LYS A 56 5.27 -7.33 -1.57
N THR A 57 5.07 -8.61 -1.24
CA THR A 57 3.77 -9.11 -0.75
C THR A 57 3.88 -9.51 0.70
N GLN A 58 2.88 -9.13 1.48
CA GLN A 58 2.62 -9.68 2.81
C GLN A 58 1.21 -10.25 2.83
N PHE A 59 1.06 -11.51 3.21
CA PHE A 59 -0.24 -12.17 3.30
C PHE A 59 -0.68 -12.26 4.76
N SER A 60 -1.86 -11.74 5.07
CA SER A 60 -2.37 -11.70 6.45
C SER A 60 -3.90 -11.64 6.44
N TRP A 61 -4.57 -12.43 7.29
CA TRP A 61 -6.04 -12.42 7.47
C TRP A 61 -6.84 -12.61 6.16
N GLN A 62 -6.35 -13.46 5.26
CA GLN A 62 -6.91 -13.62 3.91
C GLN A 62 -6.86 -12.36 3.03
N TYR A 63 -5.97 -11.42 3.33
CA TYR A 63 -5.66 -10.28 2.46
C TYR A 63 -4.20 -10.35 1.99
N TYR A 64 -4.00 -9.98 0.73
CA TYR A 64 -2.70 -9.70 0.16
C TYR A 64 -2.43 -8.21 0.23
N TYR A 65 -1.40 -7.84 0.97
CA TYR A 65 -0.89 -6.49 1.06
C TYR A 65 0.32 -6.37 0.13
N TYR A 66 0.20 -5.52 -0.88
CA TYR A 66 1.24 -5.29 -1.87
C TYR A 66 1.84 -3.91 -1.67
N THR A 67 3.17 -3.86 -1.59
CA THR A 67 3.93 -2.61 -1.49
C THR A 67 4.91 -2.52 -2.65
N LEU A 68 4.91 -1.38 -3.33
CA LEU A 68 5.79 -1.13 -4.47
C LEU A 68 7.24 -0.91 -4.00
N THR A 69 8.22 -1.50 -4.70
CA THR A 69 9.66 -1.27 -4.45
C THR A 69 10.22 -0.21 -5.39
N ASP A 70 11.41 0.31 -5.10
CA ASP A 70 12.06 1.32 -5.96
C ASP A 70 12.29 0.80 -7.39
N GLU A 71 12.72 -0.46 -7.54
CA GLU A 71 12.85 -1.13 -8.85
C GLU A 71 11.50 -1.24 -9.57
N GLY A 72 10.42 -1.49 -8.83
CA GLY A 72 9.07 -1.54 -9.39
C GLY A 72 8.58 -0.19 -9.90
N VAL A 73 8.99 0.91 -9.29
CA VAL A 73 8.68 2.26 -9.76
C VAL A 73 9.31 2.51 -11.13
N GLU A 74 10.59 2.16 -11.30
CA GLU A 74 11.31 2.31 -12.59
C GLU A 74 10.70 1.43 -13.69
N PHE A 75 10.33 0.19 -13.35
CA PHE A 75 9.65 -0.72 -14.27
C PHE A 75 8.31 -0.13 -14.75
N LEU A 76 7.47 0.33 -13.81
CA LEU A 76 6.16 0.90 -14.13
C LEU A 76 6.26 2.19 -14.94
N ARG A 77 7.30 3.01 -14.72
CA ARG A 77 7.57 4.21 -15.55
C ARG A 77 7.82 3.84 -17.01
N THR A 78 8.66 2.84 -17.22
CA THR A 78 9.01 2.35 -18.56
C THR A 78 7.80 1.76 -19.27
N GLU A 79 6.97 0.98 -18.54
CA GLU A 79 5.79 0.33 -19.11
C GLU A 79 4.63 1.31 -19.40
N LEU A 80 4.44 2.32 -18.55
CA LEU A 80 3.37 3.31 -18.70
C LEU A 80 3.78 4.54 -19.54
N ASN A 81 5.06 4.64 -19.92
CA ASN A 81 5.66 5.76 -20.65
C ASN A 81 5.44 7.12 -19.95
N ILE A 82 5.58 7.14 -18.62
CA ILE A 82 5.41 8.34 -17.80
C ILE A 82 6.78 9.00 -17.59
N PRO A 83 6.93 10.32 -17.77
CA PRO A 83 8.18 11.03 -17.51
C PRO A 83 8.58 10.99 -16.02
N GLU A 84 9.89 11.06 -15.74
CA GLU A 84 10.49 10.81 -14.42
C GLU A 84 10.04 11.75 -13.27
N GLY A 85 9.34 12.84 -13.59
CA GLY A 85 8.89 13.83 -12.61
C GLY A 85 7.71 13.38 -11.73
N ILE A 86 6.94 12.37 -12.16
CA ILE A 86 5.79 11.89 -11.38
C ILE A 86 6.26 10.81 -10.42
N LEU A 87 5.98 11.03 -9.13
CA LEU A 87 6.30 10.12 -8.04
C LEU A 87 5.00 9.52 -7.49
N PRO A 88 5.03 8.27 -7.00
CA PRO A 88 3.92 7.71 -6.25
C PRO A 88 3.63 8.57 -5.01
N LEU A 89 2.36 8.61 -4.60
CA LEU A 89 1.89 9.41 -3.45
C LEU A 89 2.67 9.13 -2.17
N THR A 90 3.17 7.90 -1.99
CA THR A 90 4.03 7.49 -0.87
C THR A 90 5.35 8.29 -0.77
N ARG A 91 5.90 8.77 -1.88
CA ARG A 91 7.18 9.51 -1.93
C ARG A 91 7.00 11.02 -1.91
N LEU A 92 5.80 11.50 -2.28
CA LEU A 92 5.51 12.94 -2.41
C LEU A 92 5.40 13.67 -1.07
N LYS A 93 5.23 12.97 0.06
CA LYS A 93 5.09 13.62 1.36
C LYS A 93 5.78 12.86 2.48
N ASN A 94 6.54 13.63 3.26
CA ASN A 94 6.61 13.49 4.72
C ASN A 94 5.20 13.58 5.33
N ALA A 95 4.29 12.67 5.00
CA ALA A 95 3.00 12.59 5.66
C ALA A 95 3.28 12.02 7.06
N PRO A 96 3.09 12.79 8.14
CA PRO A 96 3.20 12.22 9.47
C PRO A 96 2.20 11.07 9.52
N ALA A 97 2.69 9.86 9.79
CA ALA A 97 1.84 8.70 9.95
C ALA A 97 0.73 9.08 10.94
N GLU A 98 -0.51 9.14 10.45
CA GLU A 98 -1.70 9.38 11.24
C GLU A 98 -2.04 8.10 12.03
N ARG A 99 -1.03 7.57 12.71
CA ARG A 99 -1.28 6.70 13.84
C ARG A 99 -1.89 7.60 14.89
N PRO A 100 -3.07 7.31 15.42
CA PRO A 100 -3.53 7.95 16.64
C PRO A 100 -2.49 7.61 17.73
N ARG A 101 -1.55 8.53 17.94
CA ARG A 101 -0.64 8.47 19.07
C ARG A 101 -1.56 8.57 20.29
N PRO A 102 -1.57 7.61 21.22
CA PRO A 102 -2.29 7.81 22.46
C PRO A 102 -1.75 9.09 23.08
N SER A 103 -2.63 10.09 23.20
CA SER A 103 -2.33 11.37 23.78
C SER A 103 -1.79 11.15 25.19
N ARG A 104 -0.47 11.18 25.36
CA ARG A 104 0.17 11.25 26.67
C ARG A 104 0.15 12.73 27.11
N GLY A 105 -1.05 13.24 27.31
CA GLY A 105 -1.35 14.64 27.61
C GLY A 105 -2.46 14.76 28.64
N GLY A 106 -2.34 14.02 29.75
CA GLY A 106 -3.13 14.28 30.96
C GLY A 106 -2.47 15.41 31.78
N PRO A 107 -3.25 16.37 32.32
CA PRO A 107 -2.72 17.57 32.94
C PRO A 107 -1.83 17.28 34.15
N ARG A 108 -0.63 17.89 34.15
CA ARG A 108 0.22 18.02 35.33
C ARG A 108 -0.58 18.72 36.44
N ARG A 109 -1.04 17.95 37.43
CA ARG A 109 -1.56 18.50 38.70
C ARG A 109 -0.70 18.00 39.84
N GLY A 110 0.02 18.94 40.46
CA GLY A 110 0.33 18.98 41.89
C GLY A 110 1.23 17.87 42.44
N GLY A 111 2.47 18.24 42.78
CA GLY A 111 3.39 17.36 43.49
C GLY A 111 2.86 16.91 44.86
N TYR A 112 3.04 15.63 45.15
CA TYR A 112 3.14 15.13 46.52
C TYR A 112 4.63 14.96 46.84
N ARG A 113 5.22 16.02 47.41
CA ARG A 113 6.43 15.90 48.23
C ARG A 113 6.11 14.98 49.41
N GLY A 114 7.07 14.14 49.76
CA GLY A 114 6.92 13.05 50.71
C GLY A 114 6.48 13.47 52.12
N ARG A 115 5.97 12.47 52.84
CA ARG A 115 6.02 12.39 54.29
C ARG A 115 6.48 10.98 54.66
N ALA A 116 7.74 10.88 55.03
CA ALA A 116 8.20 9.86 55.95
C ALA A 116 7.74 10.27 57.36
N ARG A 117 6.96 9.40 58.00
CA ARG A 117 6.70 9.19 59.45
C ARG A 117 6.07 7.79 59.52
N ASP A 118 6.47 6.82 60.32
CA ASP A 118 7.22 6.79 61.58
C ASP A 118 8.25 5.65 61.58
#